data_AF-A0A948U521-F1
#
_entry.id   AF-A0A948U521-F1
#
_cell.length_a   1.000
_cell.length_b   1.000
_cell.length_c   1.000
_cell.angle_alpha   90.00
_cell.angle_beta   90.00
_cell.angle_gamma   90.00
#
_symmetry.space_group_name_H-M   'P 1'
#
loop_
_entity.id
_entity.type
_entity.pdbx_description
1 polymer ?
#
loop_
_entity_poly.entity_id
_entity_poly.type
_entity_poly.pdbx_seq_one_letter_code
_entity_poly.pdbx_strand_id
1 'polypeptide(L)'
;MKAKVVEQTRVRELRSHGFSYREIMQRVNGVSKNSISLWCHGIKLGPEQRRALGDKQLEAAAKGRETIAKMRAAGIRWNTSFNKPSSASRNIDFDEIKRLYWEEEYSIPQIAKKLGKSSMSIYERMKKNSIPRRTGTEANYVAYKNKPQFKIKGNLIPEEEKLRIAGIMLYWAEGAKERATVDFANSDPQMIKIFLRFLREICGIAESRIRIYLYAFSDQNIDELKSYWSKVTGVPESQFIKPYIRKVNPHLKDRRMPYGLIHVRYNDKRLLECIKSWLSEYKMSLLGAGGGVAKRTRL
;
A
#
# COMPACT_ATOMS: atom_id res chain seq x y z
N MET A 1 11.77 15.67 -18.07
CA MET A 1 11.16 16.32 -16.89
C MET A 1 11.09 17.85 -17.08
N LYS A 2 10.45 18.35 -18.16
CA LYS A 2 10.43 19.79 -18.54
C LYS A 2 9.03 20.34 -18.85
N ALA A 3 7.96 19.64 -18.50
CA ALA A 3 6.66 19.84 -19.15
C ALA A 3 5.76 20.94 -18.54
N LYS A 4 6.13 21.68 -17.48
CA LYS A 4 5.23 22.69 -16.86
C LYS A 4 5.91 23.95 -16.28
N VAL A 5 7.06 24.35 -16.82
CA VAL A 5 7.82 25.49 -16.26
C VAL A 5 7.06 26.81 -16.43
N VAL A 6 6.39 26.99 -17.58
CA VAL A 6 5.63 28.21 -17.89
C VAL A 6 4.43 28.36 -16.94
N GLU A 7 3.68 27.29 -16.73
CA GLU A 7 2.53 27.24 -15.83
C GLU A 7 2.96 27.43 -14.37
N GLN A 8 4.09 26.86 -13.98
CA GLN A 8 4.64 27.04 -12.64
C GLN A 8 4.99 28.52 -12.37
N THR A 9 5.63 29.21 -13.31
CA THR A 9 5.93 30.64 -13.20
C THR A 9 4.66 31.46 -13.08
N ARG A 10 3.66 31.21 -13.95
CA ARG A 10 2.38 31.91 -13.93
C ARG A 10 1.59 31.68 -12.63
N VAL A 11 1.60 30.45 -12.10
CA VAL A 11 0.97 30.12 -10.81
C VAL A 11 1.62 30.88 -9.66
N ARG A 12 2.95 30.99 -9.64
CA ARG A 12 3.69 31.70 -8.59
C ARG A 12 3.43 33.21 -8.64
N GLU A 13 3.41 33.79 -9.84
CA GLU A 13 3.06 35.19 -10.07
C GLU A 13 1.63 35.50 -9.60
N LEU A 14 0.64 34.70 -10.00
CA LEU A 14 -0.73 34.90 -9.52
C LEU A 14 -0.82 34.74 -8.00
N ARG A 15 -0.06 33.80 -7.42
CA ARG A 15 -0.06 33.68 -5.96
C ARG A 15 0.57 34.90 -5.27
N SER A 16 1.65 35.47 -5.79
CA SER A 16 2.27 36.67 -5.21
C SER A 16 1.36 37.91 -5.27
N HIS A 17 0.42 37.94 -6.21
CA HIS A 17 -0.64 38.97 -6.28
C HIS A 17 -1.84 38.69 -5.35
N GLY A 18 -1.80 37.63 -4.53
CA GLY A 18 -2.83 37.35 -3.53
C GLY A 18 -4.01 36.52 -4.02
N PHE A 19 -3.96 35.98 -5.25
CA PHE A 19 -5.02 35.08 -5.74
C PHE A 19 -5.09 33.78 -4.93
N SER A 20 -6.32 33.32 -4.67
CA SER A 20 -6.60 32.02 -4.05
C SER A 20 -6.28 30.87 -5.00
N TYR A 21 -6.09 29.66 -4.49
CA TYR A 21 -5.82 28.50 -5.34
C TYR A 21 -6.96 28.21 -6.33
N ARG A 22 -8.22 28.51 -5.94
CA ARG A 22 -9.37 28.37 -6.84
C ARG A 22 -9.30 29.35 -8.01
N GLU A 23 -8.97 30.61 -7.73
CA GLU A 23 -8.80 31.66 -8.73
C GLU A 23 -7.63 31.39 -9.68
N ILE A 24 -6.55 30.79 -9.16
CA ILE A 24 -5.40 30.35 -9.96
C ILE A 24 -5.79 29.19 -10.88
N MET A 25 -6.52 28.19 -10.36
CA MET A 25 -7.01 27.07 -11.17
C MET A 25 -7.91 27.51 -12.32
N GLN A 26 -8.74 28.55 -12.12
CA GLN A 26 -9.60 29.09 -13.17
C GLN A 26 -8.81 29.83 -14.25
N ARG A 27 -7.65 30.39 -13.91
CA ARG A 27 -6.80 31.18 -14.83
C ARG A 27 -5.72 30.37 -15.52
N VAL A 28 -5.31 29.24 -14.93
CA VAL A 28 -4.26 28.37 -15.46
C VAL A 28 -4.84 26.99 -15.72
N ASN A 29 -5.16 26.74 -16.99
CA ASN A 29 -5.75 25.46 -17.40
C ASN A 29 -4.72 24.31 -17.31
N GLY A 30 -5.18 23.09 -17.06
CA GLY A 30 -4.33 21.89 -17.05
C GLY A 30 -3.44 21.72 -15.80
N VAL A 31 -3.66 22.49 -14.74
CA VAL A 31 -2.92 22.38 -13.46
C VAL A 31 -3.84 21.92 -12.33
N SER A 32 -3.42 20.88 -11.62
CA SER A 32 -4.16 20.35 -10.46
C SER A 32 -3.97 21.22 -9.21
N LYS A 33 -4.93 21.18 -8.29
CA LYS A 33 -4.84 21.85 -6.98
C LYS A 33 -3.57 21.45 -6.20
N ASN A 34 -3.18 20.18 -6.28
CA ASN A 34 -1.97 19.67 -5.62
C ASN A 34 -0.70 20.29 -6.21
N SER A 35 -0.65 20.44 -7.54
CA SER A 35 0.46 21.09 -8.23
C SER A 35 0.58 22.57 -7.84
N ILE A 36 -0.54 23.31 -7.78
CA ILE A 36 -0.56 24.72 -7.33
C ILE A 36 -0.07 24.83 -5.88
N SER A 37 -0.59 23.99 -4.98
CA SER A 37 -0.17 23.99 -3.58
C SER A 37 1.33 23.77 -3.43
N LEU A 38 1.91 22.84 -4.21
CA LEU A 38 3.34 22.55 -4.20
C LEU A 38 4.14 23.72 -4.77
N TRP A 39 3.72 24.29 -5.90
CA TRP A 39 4.46 25.38 -6.56
C TRP A 39 4.37 26.72 -5.82
N CYS A 40 3.30 26.94 -5.07
CA CYS A 40 3.13 28.11 -4.21
C CYS A 40 3.82 27.97 -2.85
N HIS A 41 4.45 26.84 -2.57
CA HIS A 41 5.18 26.62 -1.32
C HIS A 41 6.28 27.67 -1.15
N GLY A 42 6.31 28.33 0.01
CA GLY A 42 7.26 29.40 0.34
C GLY A 42 6.87 30.83 -0.08
N ILE A 43 5.77 31.04 -0.82
CA ILE A 43 5.30 32.40 -1.14
C ILE A 43 4.62 33.01 0.08
N LYS A 44 5.24 34.03 0.68
CA LYS A 44 4.67 34.80 1.79
C LYS A 44 3.72 35.86 1.24
N LEU A 45 2.46 35.82 1.67
CA LEU A 45 1.46 36.83 1.34
C LEU A 45 1.52 38.01 2.31
N GLY A 46 1.35 39.21 1.77
CA GLY A 46 1.23 40.43 2.57
C GLY A 46 0.03 40.39 3.52
N PRO A 47 0.03 41.22 4.60
CA PRO A 47 -1.09 41.29 5.55
C PRO A 47 -2.43 41.59 4.88
N GLU A 48 -2.46 42.49 3.88
CA GLU A 48 -3.69 42.86 3.15
C GLU A 48 -4.21 41.72 2.29
N GLN A 49 -3.33 41.01 1.58
CA GLN A 49 -3.70 39.85 0.76
C GLN A 49 -4.25 38.71 1.62
N ARG A 50 -3.71 38.52 2.84
CA ARG A 50 -4.23 37.54 3.80
C ARG A 50 -5.60 37.94 4.32
N ARG A 51 -5.83 39.21 4.63
CA ARG A 51 -7.13 39.75 5.05
C ARG A 51 -8.17 39.55 3.94
N ALA A 52 -7.88 39.97 2.71
CA ALA A 52 -8.77 39.82 1.57
C ALA A 52 -9.13 38.34 1.28
N LEU A 53 -8.19 37.40 1.47
CA LEU A 53 -8.48 35.97 1.36
C LEU A 53 -9.34 35.45 2.51
N GLY A 54 -9.15 35.98 3.73
CA GLY A 54 -9.97 35.67 4.90
C GLY A 54 -11.42 36.15 4.73
N ASP A 55 -11.61 37.37 4.24
CA ASP A 55 -12.94 37.94 3.99
C ASP A 55 -13.71 37.12 2.93
N LYS A 56 -13.02 36.74 1.85
CA LYS A 56 -13.58 35.82 0.83
C LYS A 56 -13.98 34.46 1.41
N GLN A 57 -13.22 33.94 2.38
CA GLN A 57 -13.57 32.67 3.06
C GLN A 57 -14.81 32.84 3.95
N LEU A 58 -14.92 33.96 4.69
CA LEU A 58 -16.09 34.26 5.51
C LEU A 58 -17.34 34.44 4.66
N GLU A 59 -17.24 35.14 3.53
CA GLU A 59 -18.33 35.33 2.58
C GLU A 59 -18.78 34.01 1.93
N ALA A 60 -17.83 33.16 1.52
CA ALA A 60 -18.13 31.84 0.99
C ALA A 60 -18.80 30.94 2.04
N ALA A 61 -18.37 31.01 3.30
CA ALA A 61 -19.00 30.29 4.40
C ALA A 61 -20.43 30.80 4.68
N ALA A 62 -20.65 32.13 4.61
CA ALA A 62 -21.98 32.73 4.74
C ALA A 62 -22.92 32.27 3.62
N LYS A 63 -22.48 32.32 2.36
CA LYS A 63 -23.23 31.78 1.20
C LYS A 63 -23.54 30.29 1.33
N GLY A 64 -22.60 29.51 1.88
CA GLY A 64 -22.81 28.10 2.20
C GLY A 64 -23.91 27.89 3.25
N ARG A 65 -23.90 28.68 4.32
CA ARG A 65 -24.96 28.66 5.36
C ARG A 65 -26.33 29.03 4.79
N GLU A 66 -26.38 30.07 3.95
CA GLU A 66 -27.63 30.51 3.31
C GLU A 66 -28.17 29.45 2.34
N THR A 67 -27.30 28.80 1.57
CA THR A 67 -27.68 27.69 0.68
C THR A 67 -28.25 26.52 1.47
N ILE A 68 -27.62 26.14 2.60
CA ILE A 68 -28.14 25.10 3.49
C ILE A 68 -29.49 25.50 4.09
N ALA A 69 -29.67 26.77 4.47
CA ALA A 69 -30.94 27.28 4.97
C ALA A 69 -32.05 27.19 3.92
N LYS A 70 -31.77 27.60 2.66
CA LYS A 70 -32.70 27.49 1.53
C LYS A 70 -33.06 26.03 1.22
N MET A 71 -32.08 25.13 1.21
CA MET A 71 -32.33 23.68 1.02
C MET A 71 -33.23 23.12 2.13
N ARG A 72 -33.00 23.51 3.39
CA ARG A 72 -33.85 23.11 4.52
C ARG A 72 -35.28 23.66 4.41
N ALA A 73 -35.43 24.92 4.01
CA ALA A 73 -36.74 25.55 3.81
C ALA A 73 -37.52 24.89 2.66
N ALA A 74 -36.82 24.44 1.61
CA ALA A 74 -37.40 23.71 0.47
C ALA A 74 -37.70 22.23 0.79
N GLY A 75 -37.58 21.78 2.03
CA GLY A 75 -37.79 20.38 2.43
C GLY A 75 -36.70 19.41 1.93
N ILE A 76 -35.67 19.90 1.23
CA ILE A 76 -34.53 19.12 0.76
C ILE A 76 -33.61 18.87 1.97
N ARG A 77 -33.83 17.74 2.65
CA ARG A 77 -32.88 17.25 3.64
C ARG A 77 -31.59 16.85 2.93
N TRP A 78 -30.52 17.61 3.17
CA TRP A 78 -29.17 17.09 2.97
C TRP A 78 -29.03 15.84 3.85
N ASN A 79 -28.94 14.68 3.21
CA ASN A 79 -28.87 13.39 3.87
C ASN A 79 -27.48 13.25 4.52
N THR A 80 -27.28 13.91 5.66
CA THR A 80 -26.22 13.56 6.63
C THR A 80 -26.53 12.23 7.34
N SER A 81 -27.57 11.52 6.89
CA SER A 81 -28.04 10.22 7.38
C SER A 81 -27.15 9.05 6.95
N PHE A 82 -26.16 9.25 6.09
CA PHE A 82 -25.03 8.32 6.03
C PHE A 82 -24.10 8.67 7.20
N ASN A 83 -24.22 7.93 8.32
CA ASN A 83 -23.50 8.06 9.60
C ASN A 83 -24.09 8.98 10.70
N LYS A 84 -25.41 8.97 10.94
CA LYS A 84 -25.90 9.23 12.30
C LYS A 84 -26.32 7.91 12.95
N PRO A 85 -25.60 7.40 13.96
CA PRO A 85 -26.07 6.26 14.73
C PRO A 85 -27.45 6.56 15.30
N SER A 86 -28.37 5.59 15.22
CA SER A 86 -29.69 5.68 15.84
C SER A 86 -29.54 5.88 17.35
N SER A 87 -30.54 6.53 17.95
CA SER A 87 -30.67 6.80 19.39
C SER A 87 -30.53 5.55 20.29
N ALA A 88 -30.57 4.34 19.73
CA ALA A 88 -30.38 3.07 20.42
C ALA A 88 -28.91 2.67 20.65
N SER A 89 -27.92 3.35 20.05
CA SER A 89 -26.49 2.99 20.16
C SER A 89 -25.78 3.59 21.38
N ARG A 90 -26.52 3.91 22.45
CA ARG A 90 -26.14 5.00 23.36
C ARG A 90 -25.15 4.66 24.49
N ASN A 91 -24.73 3.40 24.65
CA ASN A 91 -23.60 3.10 25.53
C ASN A 91 -22.62 2.14 24.84
N ILE A 92 -21.54 2.69 24.30
CA ILE A 92 -20.34 1.90 24.03
C ILE A 92 -19.51 2.09 25.28
N ASP A 93 -19.39 1.02 26.06
CA ASP A 93 -18.59 1.03 27.27
C ASP A 93 -17.14 1.41 26.91
N PHE A 94 -16.63 2.45 27.58
CA PHE A 94 -15.29 2.96 27.30
C PHE A 94 -14.23 2.01 27.88
N ASP A 95 -14.55 1.30 28.96
CA ASP A 95 -13.66 0.29 29.55
C ASP A 95 -13.51 -0.90 28.61
N GLU A 96 -14.62 -1.35 28.01
CA GLU A 96 -14.59 -2.37 26.96
C GLU A 96 -13.75 -1.93 25.74
N ILE A 97 -13.88 -0.68 25.25
CA ILE A 97 -13.02 -0.18 24.16
C ILE A 97 -11.56 -0.16 24.58
N LYS A 98 -11.28 0.29 25.81
CA LYS A 98 -9.91 0.39 26.34
C LYS A 98 -9.27 -0.99 26.45
N ARG A 99 -10.00 -1.98 26.99
CA ARG A 99 -9.58 -3.38 27.08
C ARG A 99 -9.32 -3.96 25.69
N LEU A 100 -10.31 -3.87 24.79
CA LEU A 100 -10.19 -4.39 23.43
C LEU A 100 -9.03 -3.77 22.65
N TYR A 101 -8.78 -2.48 22.86
CA TYR A 101 -7.67 -1.78 22.23
C TYR A 101 -6.35 -2.14 22.93
N TRP A 102 -6.10 -1.71 24.17
CA TRP A 102 -4.77 -1.83 24.75
C TRP A 102 -4.40 -3.24 25.24
N GLU A 103 -5.35 -4.04 25.72
CA GLU A 103 -5.07 -5.36 26.30
C GLU A 103 -5.23 -6.47 25.25
N GLU A 104 -6.33 -6.48 24.51
CA GLU A 104 -6.59 -7.49 23.47
C GLU A 104 -6.01 -7.11 22.10
N GLU A 105 -5.27 -5.99 22.01
CA GLU A 105 -4.53 -5.56 20.84
C GLU A 105 -5.36 -5.38 19.54
N TYR A 106 -6.69 -5.21 19.61
CA TYR A 106 -7.51 -5.00 18.42
C TYR A 106 -7.29 -3.61 17.80
N SER A 107 -7.44 -3.52 16.48
CA SER A 107 -7.52 -2.25 15.75
C SER A 107 -8.93 -1.67 15.83
N ILE A 108 -9.07 -0.34 15.63
CA ILE A 108 -10.39 0.34 15.62
C ILE A 108 -11.40 -0.35 14.69
N PRO A 109 -11.05 -0.76 13.44
CA PRO A 109 -11.97 -1.50 12.59
C PRO A 109 -12.38 -2.87 13.15
N GLN A 110 -11.47 -3.58 13.81
CA GLN A 110 -11.79 -4.87 14.44
C GLN A 110 -12.71 -4.70 15.64
N ILE A 111 -12.46 -3.68 16.48
CA ILE A 111 -13.34 -3.33 17.61
C ILE A 111 -14.72 -2.96 17.07
N ALA A 112 -14.77 -2.12 16.03
CA ALA A 112 -16.01 -1.73 15.37
C ALA A 112 -16.80 -2.95 14.88
N LYS A 113 -16.13 -3.90 14.21
CA LYS A 113 -16.75 -5.16 13.78
C LYS A 113 -17.23 -6.00 14.96
N LYS A 114 -16.42 -6.16 16.01
CA LYS A 114 -16.73 -6.97 17.20
C LYS A 114 -17.93 -6.40 17.98
N LEU A 115 -18.04 -5.08 18.06
CA LEU A 115 -19.12 -4.40 18.78
C LEU A 115 -20.34 -4.06 17.89
N GLY A 116 -20.31 -4.42 16.59
CA GLY A 116 -21.37 -4.06 15.65
C GLY A 116 -21.56 -2.55 15.48
N LYS A 117 -20.47 -1.77 15.53
CA LYS A 117 -20.45 -0.30 15.46
C LYS A 117 -19.62 0.18 14.25
N SER A 118 -19.68 1.49 13.98
CA SER A 118 -18.82 2.11 12.97
C SER A 118 -17.44 2.44 13.56
N SER A 119 -16.38 2.31 12.76
CA SER A 119 -15.02 2.73 13.15
C SER A 119 -14.97 4.18 13.64
N MET A 120 -15.81 5.05 13.06
CA MET A 120 -15.90 6.45 13.46
C MET A 120 -16.46 6.59 14.88
N SER A 121 -17.51 5.83 15.23
CA SER A 121 -18.08 5.90 16.58
C SER A 121 -17.11 5.42 17.67
N ILE A 122 -16.29 4.40 17.38
CA ILE A 122 -15.22 3.95 18.27
C ILE A 122 -14.15 5.03 18.40
N TYR A 123 -13.71 5.61 17.28
CA TYR A 123 -12.73 6.70 17.27
C TYR A 123 -13.20 7.92 18.07
N GLU A 124 -14.44 8.37 17.88
CA GLU A 124 -15.03 9.50 18.62
C GLU A 124 -15.11 9.20 20.12
N ARG A 125 -15.46 7.97 20.48
CA ARG A 125 -15.52 7.54 21.89
C ARG A 125 -14.13 7.49 22.53
N MET A 126 -13.12 6.98 21.83
CA MET A 126 -11.72 7.02 22.29
C MET A 126 -11.27 8.47 22.50
N LYS A 127 -11.57 9.36 21.54
CA LYS A 127 -11.21 10.78 21.61
C LYS A 127 -11.89 11.49 22.79
N LYS A 128 -13.19 11.26 22.99
CA LYS A 128 -13.97 11.87 24.08
C LYS A 128 -13.46 11.47 25.47
N ASN A 129 -12.98 10.24 25.61
CA ASN A 129 -12.46 9.71 26.88
C ASN A 129 -10.92 9.70 26.95
N SER A 130 -10.24 10.48 26.09
CA SER A 130 -8.78 10.65 26.11
C SER A 130 -7.97 9.34 26.04
N ILE A 131 -8.50 8.30 25.38
CA ILE A 131 -7.77 7.05 25.19
C ILE A 131 -6.66 7.30 24.16
N PRO A 132 -5.37 7.17 24.53
CA PRO A 132 -4.28 7.39 23.60
C PRO A 132 -4.36 6.37 22.48
N ARG A 133 -4.12 6.82 21.24
CA ARG A 133 -3.98 5.90 20.11
C ARG A 133 -2.55 5.40 20.04
N ARG A 134 -2.39 4.15 19.63
CA ARG A 134 -1.11 3.60 19.20
C ARG A 134 -0.48 4.50 18.13
N THR A 135 0.82 4.70 18.27
CA THR A 135 1.69 5.24 17.23
C THR A 135 1.67 4.33 15.98
N GLY A 136 2.19 4.84 14.86
CA GLY A 136 2.30 4.04 13.64
C GLY A 136 3.14 2.77 13.85
N THR A 137 4.22 2.85 14.62
CA THR A 137 5.10 1.72 14.93
C THR A 137 4.40 0.66 15.77
N GLU A 138 3.70 1.05 16.85
CA GLU A 138 2.94 0.12 17.69
C GLU A 138 1.79 -0.54 16.91
N ALA A 139 1.05 0.24 16.12
CA ALA A 139 -0.02 -0.30 15.28
C ALA A 139 0.53 -1.31 14.26
N ASN A 140 1.69 -1.02 13.65
CA ASN A 140 2.36 -1.92 12.72
C ASN A 140 2.87 -3.19 13.43
N TYR A 141 3.44 -3.06 14.62
CA TYR A 141 3.93 -4.19 15.41
C TYR A 141 2.79 -5.14 15.78
N VAL A 142 1.69 -4.62 16.32
CA VAL A 142 0.48 -5.40 16.65
C VAL A 142 -0.11 -6.07 15.41
N ALA A 143 -0.28 -5.30 14.33
CA ALA A 143 -0.80 -5.84 13.07
C ALA A 143 0.12 -6.92 12.48
N TYR A 144 1.42 -6.86 12.77
CA TYR A 144 2.40 -7.82 12.31
C TYR A 144 2.46 -9.09 13.19
N LYS A 145 2.43 -8.94 14.52
CA LYS A 145 2.39 -10.05 15.49
C LYS A 145 1.23 -11.00 15.18
N ASN A 146 0.09 -10.43 14.82
CA ASN A 146 -1.13 -11.17 14.48
C ASN A 146 -1.18 -11.70 13.05
N LYS A 147 -0.19 -11.40 12.18
CA LYS A 147 -0.14 -12.00 10.84
C LYS A 147 0.32 -13.45 10.94
N PRO A 148 -0.22 -14.35 10.09
CA PRO A 148 0.34 -15.69 9.91
C PRO A 148 1.84 -15.60 9.60
N GLN A 149 2.67 -16.27 10.39
CA GLN A 149 4.13 -16.23 10.26
C GLN A 149 4.61 -17.33 9.31
N PHE A 150 5.76 -17.13 8.69
CA PHE A 150 6.44 -18.22 7.98
C PHE A 150 7.26 -19.05 8.98
N LYS A 151 7.49 -20.33 8.68
CA LYS A 151 8.31 -21.22 9.51
C LYS A 151 9.28 -21.97 8.62
N ILE A 152 10.55 -21.54 8.66
CA ILE A 152 11.63 -22.20 7.92
C ILE A 152 11.71 -23.66 8.36
N LYS A 153 11.74 -24.57 7.38
CA LYS A 153 12.02 -25.97 7.62
C LYS A 153 13.49 -26.14 7.99
N GLY A 154 13.75 -26.75 9.14
CA GLY A 154 15.09 -26.94 9.70
C GLY A 154 15.85 -28.06 8.99
N ASN A 155 15.75 -29.28 9.51
CA ASN A 155 16.44 -30.44 8.95
C ASN A 155 15.85 -30.79 7.57
N LEU A 156 16.65 -30.60 6.52
CA LEU A 156 16.26 -30.88 5.13
C LEU A 156 16.86 -32.21 4.69
N ILE A 157 16.03 -33.03 4.03
CA ILE A 157 16.52 -34.20 3.30
C ILE A 157 17.18 -33.77 1.97
N PRO A 158 17.97 -34.63 1.30
CA PRO A 158 18.69 -34.25 0.09
C PRO A 158 17.81 -33.63 -1.02
N GLU A 159 16.61 -34.15 -1.24
CA GLU A 159 15.67 -33.59 -2.23
C GLU A 159 15.15 -32.18 -1.86
N GLU A 160 15.03 -31.90 -0.56
CA GLU A 160 14.61 -30.58 -0.06
C GLU A 160 15.75 -29.57 -0.12
N GLU A 161 16.97 -30.02 0.11
CA GLU A 161 18.16 -29.19 -0.10
C GLU A 161 18.34 -28.85 -1.59
N LYS A 162 18.08 -29.79 -2.50
CA LYS A 162 18.01 -29.51 -3.96
C LYS A 162 16.97 -28.43 -4.27
N LEU A 163 15.76 -28.54 -3.69
CA LEU A 163 14.71 -27.54 -3.86
C LEU A 163 15.10 -26.17 -3.28
N ARG A 164 15.76 -26.16 -2.12
CA ARG A 164 16.28 -24.94 -1.49
C ARG A 164 17.31 -24.25 -2.38
N ILE A 165 18.29 -24.99 -2.88
CA ILE A 165 19.30 -24.47 -3.81
C ILE A 165 18.63 -23.92 -5.06
N ALA A 166 17.73 -24.68 -5.68
CA ALA A 166 17.00 -24.25 -6.88
C ALA A 166 16.22 -22.94 -6.63
N GLY A 167 15.48 -22.85 -5.52
CA GLY A 167 14.73 -21.66 -5.15
C GLY A 167 15.61 -20.43 -4.91
N ILE A 168 16.76 -20.60 -4.25
CA ILE A 168 17.73 -19.53 -4.00
C ILE A 168 18.37 -19.06 -5.31
N MET A 169 18.76 -19.98 -6.18
CA MET A 169 19.39 -19.65 -7.47
C MET A 169 18.39 -18.95 -8.40
N LEU A 170 17.14 -19.41 -8.45
CA LEU A 170 16.06 -18.70 -9.15
C LEU A 170 15.88 -17.29 -8.60
N TYR A 171 15.86 -17.12 -7.28
CA TYR A 171 15.76 -15.79 -6.67
C TYR A 171 16.97 -14.90 -6.97
N TRP A 172 18.17 -15.48 -7.06
CA TRP A 172 19.37 -14.71 -7.42
C TRP A 172 19.31 -14.21 -8.86
N ALA A 173 18.79 -15.02 -9.78
CA ALA A 173 18.65 -14.67 -11.19
C ALA A 173 17.51 -13.66 -11.46
N GLU A 174 16.32 -13.93 -10.94
CA GLU A 174 15.06 -13.24 -11.33
C GLU A 174 14.35 -12.53 -10.16
N GLY A 175 14.93 -12.56 -8.96
CA GLY A 175 14.39 -11.88 -7.78
C GLY A 175 14.62 -10.37 -7.82
N ALA A 176 13.67 -9.61 -7.28
CA ALA A 176 13.77 -8.15 -7.21
C ALA A 176 14.88 -7.71 -6.25
N LYS A 177 15.75 -6.80 -6.72
CA LYS A 177 16.91 -6.31 -5.95
C LYS A 177 16.58 -5.18 -4.98
N GLU A 178 15.69 -4.26 -5.37
CA GLU A 178 15.43 -3.00 -4.65
C GLU A 178 14.23 -3.04 -3.71
N ARG A 179 13.62 -4.22 -3.50
CA ARG A 179 12.44 -4.36 -2.64
C ARG A 179 12.82 -4.87 -1.25
N ALA A 180 12.09 -4.39 -0.24
CA ALA A 180 12.20 -4.87 1.14
C ALA A 180 11.30 -6.11 1.40
N THR A 181 11.06 -6.92 0.37
CA THR A 181 10.17 -8.09 0.39
C THR A 181 10.61 -9.11 -0.65
N VAL A 182 10.24 -10.38 -0.46
CA VAL A 182 10.37 -11.40 -1.50
C VAL A 182 9.45 -11.03 -2.68
N ASP A 183 10.04 -10.85 -3.85
CA ASP A 183 9.34 -10.58 -5.12
C ASP A 183 10.13 -11.27 -6.25
N PHE A 184 9.51 -12.28 -6.87
CA PHE A 184 10.10 -13.09 -7.94
C PHE A 184 9.22 -12.99 -9.19
N ALA A 185 9.80 -12.61 -10.33
CA ALA A 185 9.06 -12.37 -11.56
C ALA A 185 9.46 -13.35 -12.65
N ASN A 186 8.50 -14.02 -13.29
CA ASN A 186 8.79 -14.87 -14.44
C ASN A 186 7.54 -15.12 -15.30
N SER A 187 7.74 -15.42 -16.58
CA SER A 187 6.69 -15.88 -17.51
C SER A 187 6.62 -17.39 -17.69
N ASP A 188 7.66 -18.13 -17.30
CA ASP A 188 7.69 -19.59 -17.38
C ASP A 188 6.89 -20.21 -16.21
N PRO A 189 5.81 -20.96 -16.49
CA PRO A 189 5.01 -21.62 -15.46
C PRO A 189 5.78 -22.61 -14.59
N GLN A 190 6.80 -23.29 -15.14
CA GLN A 190 7.60 -24.27 -14.42
C GLN A 190 8.52 -23.59 -13.40
N MET A 191 9.20 -22.50 -13.79
CA MET A 191 10.02 -21.71 -12.86
C MET A 191 9.17 -21.15 -11.72
N ILE A 192 7.98 -20.63 -12.04
CA ILE A 192 7.01 -20.16 -11.03
C ILE A 192 6.61 -21.28 -10.07
N LYS A 193 6.30 -22.48 -10.57
CA LYS A 193 5.92 -23.63 -9.75
C LYS A 193 7.05 -24.04 -8.81
N ILE A 194 8.29 -24.13 -9.31
CA ILE A 194 9.46 -24.47 -8.49
C ILE A 194 9.66 -23.42 -7.39
N PHE A 195 9.59 -22.13 -7.74
CA PHE A 195 9.77 -21.06 -6.76
C PHE A 195 8.66 -21.05 -5.69
N LEU A 196 7.39 -21.27 -6.07
CA LEU A 196 6.29 -21.41 -5.12
C LEU A 196 6.46 -22.64 -4.23
N ARG A 197 6.92 -23.76 -4.79
CA ARG A 197 7.21 -24.98 -4.04
C ARG A 197 8.30 -24.75 -3.00
N PHE A 198 9.38 -24.07 -3.37
CA PHE A 198 10.42 -23.61 -2.43
C PHE A 198 9.84 -22.76 -1.29
N LEU A 199 9.00 -21.77 -1.60
CA LEU A 199 8.39 -20.93 -0.56
C LEU A 199 7.47 -21.75 0.38
N ARG A 200 6.68 -22.67 -0.16
CA ARG A 200 5.73 -23.48 0.62
C ARG A 200 6.43 -24.53 1.48
N GLU A 201 7.34 -25.30 0.90
CA GLU A 201 7.95 -26.48 1.54
C GLU A 201 9.16 -26.11 2.41
N ILE A 202 10.03 -25.21 1.94
CA ILE A 202 11.27 -24.85 2.64
C ILE A 202 11.07 -23.62 3.52
N CYS A 203 10.45 -22.58 2.99
CA CYS A 203 10.23 -21.35 3.75
C CYS A 203 9.01 -21.42 4.68
N GLY A 204 8.13 -22.42 4.49
CA GLY A 204 6.92 -22.63 5.29
C GLY A 204 6.04 -21.39 5.35
N ILE A 205 5.83 -20.72 4.21
CA ILE A 205 5.07 -19.48 4.17
C ILE A 205 3.57 -19.72 4.44
N ALA A 206 2.88 -18.70 4.95
CA ALA A 206 1.43 -18.73 5.05
C ALA A 206 0.80 -18.40 3.68
N GLU A 207 0.08 -19.36 3.10
CA GLU A 207 -0.51 -19.26 1.75
C GLU A 207 -1.39 -18.00 1.56
N SER A 208 -2.16 -17.64 2.59
CA SER A 208 -3.05 -16.47 2.59
C SER A 208 -2.34 -15.11 2.44
N ARG A 209 -1.01 -15.08 2.63
CA ARG A 209 -0.17 -13.88 2.50
C ARG A 209 0.47 -13.74 1.11
N ILE A 210 0.43 -14.76 0.26
CA ILE A 210 0.94 -14.66 -1.12
C ILE A 210 0.11 -13.64 -1.89
N ARG A 211 0.77 -12.80 -2.68
CA ARG A 211 0.11 -11.91 -3.64
C ARG A 211 0.69 -12.12 -5.03
N ILE A 212 -0.21 -12.28 -6.00
CA ILE A 212 0.17 -12.36 -7.41
C ILE A 212 -0.01 -11.00 -8.05
N TYR A 213 1.03 -10.49 -8.70
CA TYR A 213 0.95 -9.27 -9.48
C TYR A 213 1.16 -9.59 -10.95
N LEU A 214 0.05 -9.62 -11.68
CA LEU A 214 0.00 -9.94 -13.10
C LEU A 214 0.46 -8.73 -13.93
N TYR A 215 1.38 -9.00 -14.85
CA TYR A 215 1.82 -8.07 -15.88
C TYR A 215 1.30 -8.56 -17.23
N ALA A 216 0.39 -7.79 -17.81
CA ALA A 216 -0.29 -8.12 -19.04
C ALA A 216 -0.15 -6.98 -20.06
N PHE A 217 -0.35 -7.31 -21.33
CA PHE A 217 -0.47 -6.35 -22.42
C PHE A 217 -1.92 -5.91 -22.60
N SER A 218 -2.13 -4.72 -23.16
CA SER A 218 -3.45 -4.08 -23.26
C SER A 218 -4.46 -4.79 -24.16
N ASP A 219 -4.01 -5.72 -24.99
CA ASP A 219 -4.83 -6.53 -25.90
C ASP A 219 -4.99 -7.98 -25.44
N GLN A 220 -4.51 -8.32 -24.24
CA GLN A 220 -4.76 -9.61 -23.61
C GLN A 220 -5.99 -9.56 -22.70
N ASN A 221 -6.71 -10.68 -22.61
CA ASN A 221 -7.82 -10.82 -21.67
C ASN A 221 -7.29 -11.03 -20.25
N ILE A 222 -7.44 -10.01 -19.41
CA ILE A 222 -6.92 -10.00 -18.03
C ILE A 222 -7.53 -11.10 -17.18
N ASP A 223 -8.81 -11.41 -17.35
CA ASP A 223 -9.50 -12.38 -16.51
C ASP A 223 -9.13 -13.81 -16.91
N GLU A 224 -8.96 -14.10 -18.20
CA GLU A 224 -8.37 -15.36 -18.66
C GLU A 224 -6.94 -15.58 -18.12
N LEU A 225 -6.12 -14.53 -18.13
CA LEU A 225 -4.76 -14.60 -17.58
C LEU A 225 -4.76 -14.87 -16.07
N LYS A 226 -5.67 -14.25 -15.31
CA LYS A 226 -5.82 -14.54 -13.88
C LYS A 226 -6.23 -15.99 -13.65
N SER A 227 -7.24 -16.48 -14.38
CA SER A 227 -7.69 -17.87 -14.23
C SER A 227 -6.60 -18.86 -14.61
N TYR A 228 -5.85 -18.58 -15.68
CA TYR A 228 -4.66 -19.36 -16.06
C TYR A 228 -3.63 -19.41 -14.94
N TRP A 229 -3.18 -18.25 -14.45
CA TRP A 229 -2.16 -18.20 -13.40
C TRP A 229 -2.67 -18.70 -12.06
N SER A 230 -3.96 -18.57 -11.75
CA SER A 230 -4.57 -19.15 -10.56
C SER A 230 -4.48 -20.67 -10.61
N LYS A 231 -4.80 -21.29 -11.76
CA LYS A 231 -4.63 -22.73 -11.97
C LYS A 231 -3.17 -23.17 -11.89
N VAL A 232 -2.23 -22.41 -12.48
CA VAL A 232 -0.79 -22.74 -12.47
C VAL A 232 -0.21 -22.67 -11.06
N THR A 233 -0.55 -21.63 -10.31
CA THR A 233 0.05 -21.33 -9.01
C THR A 233 -0.66 -22.01 -7.84
N GLY A 234 -1.95 -22.34 -7.99
CA GLY A 234 -2.84 -22.75 -6.90
C GLY A 234 -3.30 -21.59 -6.01
N VAL A 235 -2.97 -20.34 -6.36
CA VAL A 235 -3.35 -19.16 -5.57
C VAL A 235 -4.72 -18.66 -6.04
N PRO A 236 -5.68 -18.40 -5.13
CA PRO A 236 -7.01 -17.92 -5.52
C PRO A 236 -6.95 -16.51 -6.12
N GLU A 237 -7.86 -16.21 -7.06
CA GLU A 237 -7.92 -14.91 -7.74
C GLU A 237 -8.10 -13.73 -6.76
N SER A 238 -8.70 -13.95 -5.59
CA SER A 238 -8.82 -12.95 -4.51
C SER A 238 -7.48 -12.45 -3.96
N GLN A 239 -6.39 -13.21 -4.19
CA GLN A 239 -5.02 -12.84 -3.82
C GLN A 239 -4.24 -12.17 -4.97
N PHE A 240 -4.88 -11.94 -6.13
CA PHE A 240 -4.29 -11.18 -7.23
C PHE A 240 -4.50 -9.69 -6.96
N ILE A 241 -3.41 -8.94 -6.92
CA ILE A 241 -3.49 -7.47 -6.78
C ILE A 241 -3.75 -6.83 -8.13
N LYS A 242 -4.06 -5.52 -8.12
CA LYS A 242 -4.31 -4.75 -9.34
C LYS A 242 -3.22 -5.02 -10.38
N PRO A 243 -3.55 -5.54 -11.57
CA PRO A 243 -2.56 -5.90 -12.59
C PRO A 243 -1.91 -4.66 -13.19
N TYR A 244 -0.72 -4.83 -13.73
CA TYR A 244 -0.10 -3.86 -14.62
C TYR A 244 -0.50 -4.15 -16.06
N ILE A 245 -1.00 -3.13 -16.76
CA ILE A 245 -1.38 -3.22 -18.16
C ILE A 245 -0.42 -2.37 -18.98
N ARG A 246 0.43 -3.03 -19.76
CA ARG A 246 1.37 -2.38 -20.68
C ARG A 246 0.70 -2.13 -22.02
N LYS A 247 0.81 -0.91 -22.54
CA LYS A 247 0.40 -0.63 -23.92
C LYS A 247 1.25 -1.45 -24.90
N VAL A 248 0.60 -2.04 -25.90
CA VAL A 248 1.29 -2.78 -26.97
C VAL A 248 2.12 -1.83 -27.81
N ASN A 249 3.33 -2.26 -28.21
CA ASN A 249 4.13 -1.57 -29.21
C ASN A 249 3.80 -2.17 -30.60
N PRO A 250 3.20 -1.41 -31.53
CA PRO A 250 2.82 -1.92 -32.86
C PRO A 250 3.99 -2.46 -33.69
N HIS A 251 5.22 -2.08 -33.38
CA HIS A 251 6.41 -2.47 -34.14
C HIS A 251 7.00 -3.84 -33.74
N LEU A 252 6.49 -4.46 -32.67
CA LEU A 252 6.93 -5.79 -32.23
C LEU A 252 5.90 -6.84 -32.66
N LYS A 253 6.17 -7.52 -33.78
CA LYS A 253 5.27 -8.51 -34.39
C LYS A 253 5.24 -9.85 -33.66
N ASP A 254 6.30 -10.19 -32.94
CA ASP A 254 6.48 -11.53 -32.36
C ASP A 254 6.42 -11.48 -30.83
N ARG A 255 5.44 -12.18 -30.23
CA ARG A 255 5.18 -12.13 -28.80
C ARG A 255 5.59 -13.43 -28.09
N ARG A 256 6.68 -13.33 -27.33
CA ARG A 256 7.24 -14.43 -26.53
C ARG A 256 6.43 -14.80 -25.27
N MET A 257 5.35 -14.07 -24.96
CA MET A 257 4.65 -14.16 -23.65
C MET A 257 3.13 -14.19 -23.79
N PRO A 258 2.55 -15.28 -24.32
CA PRO A 258 1.10 -15.39 -24.55
C PRO A 258 0.28 -15.27 -23.26
N TYR A 259 0.86 -15.66 -22.11
CA TYR A 259 0.22 -15.56 -20.80
C TYR A 259 0.74 -14.39 -19.94
N GLY A 260 1.46 -13.44 -20.53
CA GLY A 260 2.14 -12.37 -19.80
C GLY A 260 3.22 -12.91 -18.85
N LEU A 261 3.50 -12.18 -17.77
CA LEU A 261 4.28 -12.69 -16.63
C LEU A 261 3.58 -12.37 -15.32
N ILE A 262 3.99 -13.06 -14.26
CA ILE A 262 3.57 -12.74 -12.91
C ILE A 262 4.75 -12.47 -12.01
N HIS A 263 4.51 -11.63 -11.01
CA HIS A 263 5.33 -11.55 -9.82
C HIS A 263 4.67 -12.34 -8.68
N VAL A 264 5.41 -13.25 -8.07
CA VAL A 264 5.07 -13.91 -6.82
C VAL A 264 5.65 -13.08 -5.67
N ARG A 265 4.76 -12.46 -4.88
CA ARG A 265 5.15 -11.57 -3.77
C ARG A 265 4.78 -12.15 -2.42
N TYR A 266 5.73 -12.05 -1.48
CA TYR A 266 5.50 -12.36 -0.07
C TYR A 266 6.08 -11.27 0.83
N ASN A 267 5.20 -10.38 1.31
CA ASN A 267 5.51 -9.18 2.09
C ASN A 267 6.02 -9.49 3.50
N ASP A 268 7.26 -9.98 3.59
CA ASP A 268 8.01 -10.21 4.82
C ASP A 268 9.51 -9.97 4.61
N LYS A 269 10.05 -8.94 5.27
CA LYS A 269 11.45 -8.56 5.13
C LYS A 269 12.40 -9.62 5.70
N ARG A 270 12.02 -10.28 6.80
CA ARG A 270 12.86 -11.30 7.43
C ARG A 270 13.04 -12.51 6.51
N LEU A 271 11.98 -12.92 5.83
CA LEU A 271 12.09 -14.02 4.87
C LEU A 271 13.05 -13.67 3.72
N LEU A 272 12.96 -12.44 3.21
CA LEU A 272 13.93 -11.95 2.23
C LEU A 272 15.36 -11.98 2.77
N GLU A 273 15.57 -11.57 4.02
CA GLU A 273 16.87 -11.59 4.68
C GLU A 273 17.39 -13.03 4.86
N CYS A 274 16.53 -13.99 5.22
CA CYS A 274 16.89 -15.41 5.25
C CYS A 274 17.36 -15.92 3.88
N ILE A 275 16.60 -15.65 2.81
CA ILE A 275 16.96 -16.06 1.44
C ILE A 275 18.30 -15.42 1.03
N LYS A 276 18.51 -14.14 1.35
CA LYS A 276 19.78 -13.44 1.07
C LYS A 276 20.95 -14.00 1.88
N SER A 277 20.73 -14.39 3.14
CA SER A 277 21.75 -15.05 3.97
C SER A 277 22.20 -16.34 3.32
N TRP A 278 21.27 -17.23 2.95
CA TRP A 278 21.59 -18.49 2.29
C TRP A 278 22.30 -18.29 0.96
N LEU A 279 21.86 -17.32 0.15
CA LEU A 279 22.56 -16.98 -1.09
C LEU A 279 24.02 -16.56 -0.83
N SER A 280 24.25 -15.82 0.25
CA SER A 280 25.59 -15.36 0.63
C SER A 280 26.45 -16.53 1.11
N GLU A 281 25.89 -17.44 1.90
CA GLU A 281 26.52 -18.70 2.32
C GLU A 281 26.94 -19.56 1.10
N TYR A 282 26.05 -19.76 0.11
CA TYR A 282 26.40 -20.51 -1.10
C TYR A 282 27.45 -19.81 -1.95
N LYS A 283 27.40 -18.48 -2.07
CA LYS A 283 28.45 -17.73 -2.78
C LYS A 283 29.81 -17.95 -2.14
N MET A 284 29.90 -17.84 -0.81
CA MET A 284 31.13 -18.08 -0.07
C MET A 284 31.61 -19.53 -0.22
N SER A 285 30.70 -20.50 -0.15
CA SER A 285 31.04 -21.92 -0.27
C SER A 285 31.49 -22.32 -1.68
N LEU A 286 30.87 -21.79 -2.73
CA LEU A 286 31.10 -22.21 -4.11
C LEU A 286 32.23 -21.44 -4.81
N LEU A 287 32.43 -20.17 -4.45
CA LEU A 287 33.49 -19.34 -5.03
C LEU A 287 34.80 -19.42 -4.22
N GLY A 288 34.80 -20.14 -3.10
CA GLY A 288 35.86 -20.09 -2.10
C GLY A 288 35.81 -18.81 -1.27
N ALA A 289 36.21 -18.89 0.00
CA ALA A 289 36.34 -17.70 0.83
C ALA A 289 37.46 -16.81 0.26
N GLY A 290 37.09 -15.74 -0.46
CA GLY A 290 38.01 -14.63 -0.67
C GLY A 290 38.50 -14.15 0.69
N GLY A 291 39.81 -14.18 0.90
CA GLY A 291 40.47 -13.86 2.17
C GLY A 291 39.91 -12.62 2.84
N GLY A 292 39.23 -12.83 3.97
CA GLY A 292 38.74 -11.78 4.84
C GLY A 292 38.75 -12.34 6.25
N VAL A 293 39.74 -11.91 7.03
CA VAL A 293 39.99 -12.33 8.41
C VAL A 293 38.70 -12.27 9.23
N ALA A 294 38.17 -13.45 9.57
CA ALA A 294 37.16 -13.58 10.60
C ALA A 294 37.81 -13.20 11.94
N LYS A 295 37.56 -11.98 12.42
CA LYS A 295 37.68 -11.71 13.85
C LYS A 295 36.60 -12.53 14.55
N ARG A 296 36.97 -13.74 14.96
CA ARG A 296 36.30 -14.49 16.02
C ARG A 296 36.42 -13.67 17.29
N THR A 297 35.40 -12.90 17.63
CA THR A 297 35.22 -12.49 19.02
C THR A 297 34.67 -13.71 19.75
N ARG A 298 35.56 -14.43 20.45
CA ARG A 298 35.18 -15.39 21.49
C ARG A 298 34.71 -14.60 22.72
N LEU A 299 33.59 -15.08 23.29
CA LEU A 299 33.04 -14.83 24.63
C LEU A 299 32.96 -13.37 25.10
#